data_AF-A0A1V4ILT3-F1
#
_entry.id   AF-A0A1V4ILT3-F1
#
_cell.length_a   1.000
_cell.length_b   1.000
_cell.length_c   1.000
_cell.angle_alpha   90.00
_cell.angle_beta   90.00
_cell.angle_gamma   90.00
#
_symmetry.space_group_name_H-M   'P 1'
#
loop_
_entity.id
_entity.type
_entity.pdbx_description
1 polymer ?
#
loop_
_entity_poly.entity_id
_entity_poly.type
_entity_poly.pdbx_seq_one_letter_code
_entity_poly.pdbx_strand_id
1 'polypeptide(L)'
;MKKQGRYKNMRNKKVKRAKVTILFAFIVLFVVCITSLIAIKILDDGQEVQALDVNNTNYPNSENNINEMFNSKNNDLDTDDRKEINYGSDAPGNKSEVEDVAFLENYLNKEMKGEKHDKSDGKKVAYLTFDDGPSVTVTPKILDILKQENIHATFFLVGKAIDDNSTAKNLVKREAAEGHSIANHTYSHNYNYLYPNKKVSLNNFMSEVEKTNQSLKRVLGNDFSTRVIRLPGGRMTWNVNDSDGMSKLDKTLHDKDYHEIDWNSLSKDAEGQRKNAEQLKQEVIKSVAGKEKVVILMHDTYGKEETAKALPDIIKYLKEQGYEFKIIR
;
A
#
# COMPACT_ATOMS: atom_id res chain seq x y z
N MET A 1 8.32 -36.70 -56.94
CA MET A 1 7.41 -36.34 -55.83
C MET A 1 7.44 -37.24 -54.57
N LYS A 2 8.11 -38.42 -54.52
CA LYS A 2 8.09 -39.32 -53.34
C LYS A 2 9.08 -39.02 -52.19
N LYS A 3 10.09 -38.14 -52.36
CA LYS A 3 11.11 -37.86 -51.31
C LYS A 3 10.70 -36.80 -50.28
N GLN A 4 9.85 -35.83 -50.61
CA GLN A 4 9.42 -34.78 -49.68
C GLN A 4 8.43 -35.27 -48.60
N GLY A 5 7.61 -36.28 -48.88
CA GLY A 5 6.66 -36.86 -47.92
C GLY A 5 7.33 -37.64 -46.77
N ARG A 6 8.45 -38.33 -47.03
CA ARG A 6 9.19 -39.08 -45.98
C ARG A 6 9.86 -38.15 -44.97
N TYR A 7 10.40 -37.02 -45.40
CA TYR A 7 11.04 -36.04 -44.51
C TYR A 7 10.05 -35.36 -43.57
N LYS A 8 8.84 -35.00 -44.07
CA LYS A 8 7.79 -34.38 -43.25
C LYS A 8 7.25 -35.34 -42.17
N ASN A 9 7.10 -36.63 -42.51
CA ASN A 9 6.67 -37.66 -41.56
C ASN A 9 7.70 -37.97 -40.47
N MET A 10 9.01 -37.92 -40.77
CA MET A 10 10.06 -38.11 -39.75
C MET A 10 10.15 -36.91 -38.79
N ARG A 11 10.01 -35.68 -39.29
CA ARG A 11 10.00 -34.46 -38.45
C ARG A 11 8.82 -34.46 -37.48
N ASN A 12 7.62 -34.84 -37.94
CA ASN A 12 6.44 -34.94 -37.08
C ASN A 12 6.55 -36.04 -36.01
N LYS A 13 7.21 -37.18 -36.31
CA LYS A 13 7.47 -38.22 -35.31
C LYS A 13 8.49 -37.77 -34.25
N LYS A 14 9.55 -37.04 -34.62
CA LYS A 14 10.52 -36.48 -33.66
C LYS A 14 9.89 -35.43 -32.74
N VAL A 15 9.05 -34.54 -33.29
CA VAL A 15 8.35 -33.52 -32.49
C VAL A 15 7.33 -34.16 -31.52
N LYS A 16 6.60 -35.19 -31.94
CA LYS A 16 5.69 -35.92 -31.04
C LYS A 16 6.45 -36.61 -29.90
N ARG A 17 7.59 -37.25 -30.19
CA ARG A 17 8.43 -37.87 -29.15
C ARG A 17 8.98 -36.82 -28.16
N ALA A 18 9.48 -35.68 -28.65
CA ALA A 18 9.95 -34.60 -27.79
C ALA A 18 8.84 -34.04 -26.89
N LYS A 19 7.62 -33.86 -27.41
CA LYS A 19 6.47 -33.42 -26.59
C LYS A 19 6.09 -34.43 -25.50
N VAL A 20 6.15 -35.74 -25.79
CA VAL A 20 5.89 -36.79 -24.80
C VAL A 20 6.99 -36.81 -23.73
N THR A 21 8.26 -36.65 -24.10
CA THR A 21 9.37 -36.57 -23.13
C THR A 21 9.26 -35.35 -22.23
N ILE A 22 8.91 -34.18 -22.78
CA ILE A 22 8.70 -32.95 -22.02
C ILE A 22 7.51 -33.11 -21.06
N LEU A 23 6.39 -33.68 -21.52
CA LEU A 23 5.22 -33.94 -20.68
C LEU A 23 5.57 -34.90 -19.53
N PHE A 24 6.35 -35.95 -19.79
CA PHE A 24 6.79 -36.88 -18.76
C PHE A 24 7.72 -36.22 -17.74
N ALA A 25 8.62 -35.33 -18.16
CA ALA A 25 9.46 -34.55 -17.26
C ALA A 25 8.65 -33.61 -16.35
N PHE A 26 7.60 -32.97 -16.88
CA PHE A 26 6.69 -32.16 -16.06
C PHE A 26 5.90 -32.99 -15.05
N ILE A 27 5.44 -34.20 -15.41
CA ILE A 27 4.75 -35.10 -14.49
C ILE A 27 5.68 -35.54 -13.36
N VAL A 28 6.93 -35.90 -13.67
CA VAL A 28 7.93 -36.28 -12.65
C VAL A 28 8.23 -35.11 -11.72
N LEU A 29 8.43 -33.90 -12.27
CA LEU A 29 8.68 -32.70 -11.46
C LEU A 29 7.48 -32.37 -10.55
N PHE A 30 6.26 -32.51 -11.07
CA PHE A 30 5.03 -32.28 -10.32
C PHE A 30 4.86 -33.28 -9.17
N VAL A 31 5.16 -34.56 -9.40
CA VAL A 31 5.14 -35.59 -8.35
C VAL A 31 6.18 -35.31 -7.27
N VAL A 32 7.41 -34.91 -7.64
CA VAL A 32 8.47 -34.55 -6.67
C VAL A 32 8.08 -33.32 -5.84
N CYS A 33 7.45 -32.32 -6.46
CA CYS A 33 6.95 -31.14 -5.74
C CYS A 33 5.83 -31.51 -4.75
N ILE A 34 4.89 -32.38 -5.14
CA ILE A 34 3.81 -32.84 -4.26
C ILE A 34 4.38 -33.65 -3.08
N THR A 35 5.31 -34.58 -3.31
CA THR A 35 5.92 -35.35 -2.21
C THR A 35 6.70 -34.48 -1.24
N SER A 36 7.35 -33.42 -1.75
CA SER A 36 8.08 -32.46 -0.92
C SER A 36 7.14 -31.59 -0.06
N LEU A 37 5.99 -31.17 -0.61
CA LEU A 37 4.97 -30.43 0.13
C LEU A 37 4.30 -31.27 1.22
N ILE A 38 4.06 -32.56 0.95
CA ILE A 38 3.54 -33.50 1.96
C ILE A 38 4.56 -33.72 3.08
N ALA A 39 5.86 -33.84 2.75
CA ALA A 39 6.92 -33.96 3.76
C ALA A 39 7.04 -32.71 4.65
N ILE A 40 6.91 -31.50 4.09
CA ILE A 40 6.88 -30.25 4.87
C ILE A 40 5.69 -30.23 5.83
N LYS A 41 4.50 -30.67 5.38
CA LYS A 41 3.30 -30.70 6.21
C LYS A 41 3.40 -31.72 7.36
N ILE A 42 4.05 -32.87 7.13
CA ILE A 42 4.31 -33.89 8.16
C ILE A 42 5.36 -33.40 9.18
N LEU A 43 6.30 -32.56 8.75
CA LEU A 43 7.27 -31.93 9.65
C LEU A 43 6.65 -30.82 10.51
N ASP A 44 5.63 -30.12 10.00
CA ASP A 44 4.89 -29.07 10.73
C ASP A 44 3.90 -29.65 11.77
N ASP A 45 3.23 -30.78 11.45
CA ASP A 45 2.32 -31.48 12.37
C ASP A 45 3.05 -32.25 13.50
N GLY A 46 4.38 -32.32 13.46
CA GLY A 46 5.21 -33.08 14.40
C GLY A 46 5.68 -32.34 15.66
N GLN A 47 5.30 -31.06 15.86
CA GLN A 47 5.62 -30.30 17.07
C GLN A 47 4.38 -29.89 17.85
N GLU A 48 3.73 -30.89 18.46
CA GLU A 48 2.93 -30.66 19.66
C GLU A 48 3.89 -30.70 20.86
N VAL A 49 4.27 -29.54 21.40
CA VAL A 49 5.09 -29.46 22.62
C VAL A 49 4.19 -29.23 23.82
N GLN A 50 4.18 -30.23 24.70
CA GLN A 50 3.44 -30.29 25.96
C GLN A 50 3.75 -29.11 26.88
N ALA A 51 2.71 -28.54 27.50
CA ALA A 51 2.86 -27.65 28.64
C ALA A 51 3.41 -28.42 29.84
N LEU A 52 4.55 -27.96 30.38
CA LEU A 52 5.04 -28.38 31.69
C LEU A 52 4.83 -27.24 32.68
N ASP A 53 3.92 -27.48 33.62
CA ASP A 53 3.82 -26.76 34.89
C ASP A 53 5.13 -26.91 35.67
N VAL A 54 5.79 -25.79 35.99
CA VAL A 54 6.76 -25.74 37.09
C VAL A 54 6.60 -24.44 37.87
N ASN A 55 6.08 -24.59 39.08
CA ASN A 55 6.10 -23.58 40.13
C ASN A 55 7.54 -23.33 40.63
N ASN A 56 7.82 -22.04 40.87
CA ASN A 56 8.70 -21.52 41.92
C ASN A 56 10.22 -21.77 41.81
N THR A 57 10.98 -20.75 41.38
CA THR A 57 12.17 -20.27 42.13
C THR A 57 12.44 -18.78 41.83
N ASN A 58 12.72 -18.03 42.90
CA ASN A 58 13.06 -16.61 42.95
C ASN A 58 14.30 -16.22 42.13
N TYR A 59 14.25 -15.14 41.34
CA TYR A 59 15.34 -14.17 41.11
C TYR A 59 14.76 -12.78 40.73
N PRO A 60 15.47 -11.66 41.03
CA PRO A 60 14.87 -10.37 41.40
C PRO A 60 14.52 -9.45 40.23
N ASN A 61 13.49 -8.63 40.48
CA ASN A 61 13.02 -7.51 39.66
C ASN A 61 14.15 -6.55 39.25
N SER A 62 14.24 -6.26 37.95
CA SER A 62 14.90 -5.05 37.41
C SER A 62 14.00 -4.34 36.39
N GLU A 63 12.74 -4.13 36.76
CA GLU A 63 11.94 -3.04 36.19
C GLU A 63 12.15 -1.81 37.06
N ASN A 64 13.16 -1.00 36.72
CA ASN A 64 13.30 0.40 37.13
C ASN A 64 14.51 0.96 36.37
N ASN A 65 14.28 1.49 35.15
CA ASN A 65 15.14 2.50 34.49
C ASN A 65 14.64 3.00 33.12
N ILE A 66 13.39 2.73 32.72
CA ILE A 66 12.76 3.33 31.53
C ILE A 66 11.70 4.39 31.85
N ASN A 67 11.29 4.51 33.12
CA ASN A 67 10.26 5.46 33.56
C ASN A 67 10.80 6.82 34.05
N GLU A 68 12.11 6.98 34.25
CA GLU A 68 12.67 8.26 34.74
C GLU A 68 13.09 9.23 33.63
N MET A 69 13.24 8.79 32.37
CA MET A 69 13.64 9.68 31.28
C MET A 69 12.47 10.44 30.62
N PHE A 70 11.22 10.10 30.97
CA PHE A 70 10.00 10.74 30.44
C PHE A 70 9.22 11.58 31.48
N ASN A 71 9.61 11.58 32.76
CA ASN A 71 8.85 12.23 33.84
C ASN A 71 9.45 13.53 34.42
N SER A 72 10.47 14.11 33.77
CA SER A 72 11.00 15.44 34.14
C SER A 72 10.85 16.45 33.01
N LYS A 73 9.60 16.74 32.63
CA LYS A 73 9.12 17.98 31.98
C LYS A 73 7.68 17.74 31.57
N ASN A 74 6.74 17.99 32.48
CA ASN A 74 5.33 18.33 32.21
C ASN A 74 4.60 18.44 33.56
N ASN A 75 5.01 19.43 34.36
CA ASN A 75 4.12 20.09 35.31
C ASN A 75 4.24 21.56 34.95
N ASP A 76 3.33 22.01 34.08
CA ASP A 76 2.84 23.37 33.88
C ASP A 76 2.19 23.40 32.49
N LEU A 77 1.03 24.07 32.39
CA LEU A 77 0.10 24.18 31.24
C LEU A 77 -1.11 23.23 31.28
N ASP A 78 -1.85 23.31 32.39
CA ASP A 78 -3.31 23.28 32.34
C ASP A 78 -3.81 24.68 31.95
N THR A 79 -3.98 24.92 30.65
CA THR A 79 -4.90 25.92 30.07
C THR A 79 -5.15 25.57 28.62
N ASP A 80 -6.41 25.22 28.32
CA ASP A 80 -7.14 25.49 27.08
C ASP A 80 -6.32 25.99 25.87
N ASP A 81 -5.82 25.06 25.05
CA ASP A 81 -5.27 25.36 23.73
C ASP A 81 -5.54 24.18 22.78
N ARG A 82 -6.83 23.88 22.54
CA ARG A 82 -7.22 23.08 21.38
C ARG A 82 -6.94 23.91 20.13
N LYS A 83 -5.69 23.86 19.64
CA LYS A 83 -5.42 24.17 18.23
C LYS A 83 -6.19 23.16 17.41
N GLU A 84 -7.37 23.56 16.93
CA GLU A 84 -8.05 22.88 15.83
C GLU A 84 -7.03 22.65 14.72
N ILE A 85 -6.72 21.39 14.44
CA ILE A 85 -5.95 21.02 13.26
C ILE A 85 -6.89 21.28 12.08
N ASN A 86 -6.79 22.47 11.50
CA ASN A 86 -7.61 22.83 10.35
C ASN A 86 -7.10 22.08 9.12
N TYR A 87 -7.66 20.89 8.92
CA TYR A 87 -7.47 20.05 7.73
C TYR A 87 -8.44 20.44 6.59
N GLY A 88 -9.22 21.50 6.77
CA GLY A 88 -10.09 22.04 5.73
C GLY A 88 -9.30 22.53 4.52
N SER A 89 -10.02 22.89 3.45
CA SER A 89 -9.52 23.31 2.14
C SER A 89 -8.44 24.42 2.13
N ASP A 90 -8.15 25.02 3.28
CA ASP A 90 -7.23 26.14 3.46
C ASP A 90 -6.16 25.91 4.55
N ALA A 91 -5.84 24.66 4.90
CA ALA A 91 -4.67 24.34 5.72
C ALA A 91 -3.42 25.06 5.15
N PRO A 92 -2.56 25.70 5.97
CA PRO A 92 -1.45 26.54 5.49
C PRO A 92 -0.28 25.68 5.00
N GLY A 93 -0.50 24.91 3.94
CA GLY A 93 0.55 24.38 3.08
C GLY A 93 0.79 25.36 1.93
N ASN A 94 2.01 25.42 1.43
CA ASN A 94 2.30 26.15 0.20
C ASN A 94 1.44 25.54 -0.91
N LYS A 95 0.53 26.30 -1.55
CA LYS A 95 -0.40 25.81 -2.59
C LYS A 95 0.31 25.07 -3.74
N SER A 96 1.63 25.24 -3.90
CA SER A 96 2.43 24.50 -4.86
C SER A 96 2.63 23.01 -4.52
N GLU A 97 2.52 22.60 -3.24
CA GLU A 97 2.78 21.22 -2.78
C GLU A 97 1.54 20.31 -2.80
N VAL A 98 0.37 20.87 -3.06
CA VAL A 98 -0.90 20.12 -3.10
C VAL A 98 -1.33 19.97 -4.56
N GLU A 99 -1.58 18.74 -4.98
CA GLU A 99 -2.21 18.46 -6.27
C GLU A 99 -3.71 18.21 -6.07
N ASP A 100 -4.51 18.77 -6.97
CA ASP A 100 -5.94 18.49 -7.07
C ASP A 100 -6.15 17.02 -7.46
N VAL A 101 -6.81 16.27 -6.59
CA VAL A 101 -7.11 14.85 -6.81
C VAL A 101 -7.87 14.61 -8.13
N ALA A 102 -8.76 15.51 -8.55
CA ALA A 102 -9.54 15.35 -9.79
C ALA A 102 -8.65 15.40 -11.03
N PHE A 103 -7.64 16.29 -11.03
CA PHE A 103 -6.62 16.33 -12.07
C PHE A 103 -5.83 15.02 -12.12
N LEU A 104 -5.38 14.53 -10.97
CA LEU A 104 -4.52 13.33 -10.90
C LEU A 104 -5.28 12.05 -11.26
N GLU A 105 -6.53 11.90 -10.83
CA GLU A 105 -7.42 10.80 -11.24
C GLU A 105 -7.57 10.77 -12.77
N ASN A 106 -7.87 11.92 -13.39
CA ASN A 106 -7.99 12.02 -14.85
C ASN A 106 -6.65 11.73 -15.55
N TYR A 107 -5.53 12.20 -14.99
CA TYR A 107 -4.20 11.89 -15.50
C TYR A 107 -3.97 10.37 -15.54
N LEU A 108 -4.13 9.67 -14.42
CA LEU A 108 -3.92 8.23 -14.33
C LEU A 108 -4.87 7.46 -15.27
N ASN A 109 -6.14 7.85 -15.31
CA ASN A 109 -7.14 7.22 -16.18
C ASN A 109 -6.78 7.34 -17.68
N LYS A 110 -6.26 8.49 -18.12
CA LYS A 110 -5.75 8.67 -19.50
C LYS A 110 -4.54 7.79 -19.76
N GLU A 111 -3.58 7.75 -18.84
CA GLU A 111 -2.36 6.91 -18.97
C GLU A 111 -2.73 5.43 -19.14
N MET A 112 -3.65 4.93 -18.32
CA MET A 112 -4.13 3.55 -18.35
C MET A 112 -4.81 3.18 -19.67
N LYS A 113 -5.46 4.14 -20.33
CA LYS A 113 -6.07 3.96 -21.65
C LYS A 113 -5.08 4.15 -22.81
N GLY A 114 -3.82 4.50 -22.52
CA GLY A 114 -2.82 4.85 -23.53
C GLY A 114 -3.15 6.16 -24.26
N GLU A 115 -3.99 7.00 -23.66
CA GLU A 115 -4.35 8.30 -24.21
C GLU A 115 -3.23 9.31 -23.93
N LYS A 116 -3.09 10.30 -24.81
CA LYS A 116 -2.13 11.38 -24.56
C LYS A 116 -2.64 12.27 -23.44
N HIS A 117 -1.75 12.60 -22.49
CA HIS A 117 -2.00 13.68 -21.56
C HIS A 117 -2.11 15.01 -22.30
N ASP A 118 -2.93 15.92 -21.78
CA ASP A 118 -2.94 17.30 -22.26
C ASP A 118 -1.54 17.90 -22.07
N LYS A 119 -1.15 18.84 -22.95
CA LYS A 119 0.21 19.39 -23.10
C LYS A 119 1.07 19.27 -21.82
N SER A 120 2.06 18.37 -21.85
CA SER A 120 3.10 18.26 -20.82
C SER A 120 3.70 19.64 -20.55
N ASP A 121 3.71 20.03 -19.27
CA ASP A 121 4.43 21.21 -18.80
C ASP A 121 5.92 20.90 -18.53
N GLY A 122 6.35 19.67 -18.82
CA GLY A 122 7.69 19.15 -18.58
C GLY A 122 8.05 18.96 -17.10
N LYS A 123 7.13 19.24 -16.16
CA LYS A 123 7.43 19.16 -14.73
C LYS A 123 7.32 17.74 -14.22
N LYS A 124 8.39 17.25 -13.62
CA LYS A 124 8.40 15.96 -12.94
C LYS A 124 7.87 16.10 -11.51
N VAL A 125 6.84 15.32 -11.16
CA VAL A 125 6.23 15.33 -9.82
C VAL A 125 6.07 13.90 -9.33
N ALA A 126 6.51 13.65 -8.10
CA ALA A 126 6.38 12.39 -7.40
C ALA A 126 5.39 12.51 -6.24
N TYR A 127 4.44 11.59 -6.19
CA TYR A 127 3.52 11.39 -5.09
C TYR A 127 3.95 10.14 -4.35
N LEU A 128 4.57 10.31 -3.19
CA LEU A 128 4.85 9.19 -2.29
C LEU A 128 3.53 8.82 -1.61
N THR A 129 3.09 7.58 -1.81
CA THR A 129 1.83 7.09 -1.22
C THR A 129 2.06 5.83 -0.41
N PHE A 130 1.40 5.75 0.73
CA PHE A 130 1.51 4.62 1.66
C PHE A 130 0.12 4.07 2.00
N ASP A 131 -0.08 2.78 1.72
CA ASP A 131 -1.34 2.08 2.01
C ASP A 131 -1.24 1.24 3.30
N ASP A 132 -2.40 0.92 3.86
CA ASP A 132 -2.64 -0.02 4.97
C ASP A 132 -2.24 0.45 6.38
N GLY A 133 -1.75 1.68 6.52
CA GLY A 133 -1.40 2.30 7.79
C GLY A 133 -2.59 2.70 8.68
N PRO A 134 -2.31 3.13 9.92
CA PRO A 134 -0.96 3.23 10.50
C PRO A 134 -0.52 1.95 11.22
N SER A 135 0.77 1.60 11.10
CA SER A 135 1.46 0.61 11.94
C SER A 135 2.28 1.30 13.02
N VAL A 136 2.24 0.77 14.25
CA VAL A 136 3.04 1.30 15.36
C VAL A 136 4.55 1.07 15.20
N THR A 137 4.99 0.25 14.24
CA THR A 137 6.42 -0.09 14.05
C THR A 137 7.04 0.48 12.78
N VAL A 138 6.24 0.80 11.76
CA VAL A 138 6.72 1.22 10.43
C VAL A 138 6.36 2.68 10.14
N THR A 139 5.09 3.07 10.28
CA THR A 139 4.63 4.47 10.11
C THR A 139 5.51 5.50 10.82
N PRO A 140 5.86 5.38 12.12
CA PRO A 140 6.71 6.39 12.76
C PRO A 140 8.09 6.56 12.11
N LYS A 141 8.68 5.48 11.57
CA LYS A 141 9.99 5.54 10.88
C LYS A 141 9.86 6.27 9.54
N ILE A 142 8.77 6.02 8.81
CA ILE A 142 8.48 6.72 7.55
C ILE A 142 8.29 8.21 7.82
N LEU A 143 7.50 8.57 8.84
CA LEU A 143 7.31 9.97 9.24
C LEU A 143 8.63 10.66 9.63
N ASP A 144 9.49 9.98 10.41
CA ASP A 144 10.81 10.51 10.76
C ASP A 144 11.69 10.79 9.53
N ILE A 145 11.68 9.88 8.55
CA ILE A 145 12.43 10.04 7.29
C ILE A 145 11.85 11.19 6.46
N LEU A 146 10.53 11.25 6.29
CA LEU A 146 9.86 12.31 5.52
C LEU A 146 10.16 13.69 6.12
N LYS A 147 10.14 13.80 7.46
CA LYS A 147 10.52 15.01 8.18
C LYS A 147 11.98 15.39 7.99
N GLN A 148 12.90 14.42 8.06
CA GLN A 148 14.33 14.63 7.80
C GLN A 148 14.59 15.12 6.38
N GLU A 149 13.82 14.61 5.41
CA GLU A 149 13.94 14.95 4.00
C GLU A 149 13.16 16.22 3.61
N ASN A 150 12.41 16.80 4.56
CA ASN A 150 11.50 17.94 4.39
C ASN A 150 10.51 17.73 3.22
N ILE A 151 9.85 16.57 3.21
CA ILE A 151 8.88 16.16 2.18
C ILE A 151 7.58 15.69 2.84
N HIS A 152 6.47 15.95 2.17
CA HIS A 152 5.15 15.43 2.55
C HIS A 152 4.73 14.24 1.66
N ALA A 153 3.94 13.32 2.22
CA ALA A 153 3.39 12.15 1.52
C ALA A 153 1.86 12.06 1.68
N THR A 154 1.23 11.11 0.98
CA THR A 154 -0.20 10.80 1.14
C THR A 154 -0.38 9.41 1.75
N PHE A 155 -1.11 9.30 2.85
CA PHE A 155 -1.36 8.06 3.58
C PHE A 155 -2.80 7.60 3.35
N PHE A 156 -2.98 6.42 2.74
CA PHE A 156 -4.26 5.78 2.52
C PHE A 156 -4.56 4.84 3.69
N LEU A 157 -5.35 5.35 4.65
CA LEU A 157 -5.52 4.70 5.93
C LEU A 157 -6.68 3.71 5.94
N VAL A 158 -6.45 2.57 6.58
CA VAL A 158 -7.47 1.56 6.83
C VAL A 158 -8.15 1.87 8.17
N GLY A 159 -9.47 2.04 8.16
CA GLY A 159 -10.25 2.44 9.34
C GLY A 159 -10.03 1.55 10.57
N LYS A 160 -9.90 0.23 10.36
CA LYS A 160 -9.61 -0.74 11.42
C LYS A 160 -8.22 -0.52 12.04
N ALA A 161 -7.22 -0.12 11.26
CA ALA A 161 -5.88 0.19 11.78
C ALA A 161 -5.90 1.47 12.62
N ILE A 162 -6.69 2.48 12.20
CA ILE A 162 -6.89 3.72 12.97
C ILE A 162 -7.53 3.42 14.33
N ASP A 163 -8.54 2.55 14.36
CA ASP A 163 -9.28 2.22 15.58
C ASP A 163 -8.59 1.18 16.48
N ASP A 164 -7.45 0.63 16.06
CA ASP A 164 -6.77 -0.49 16.74
C ASP A 164 -6.35 -0.14 18.17
N ASN A 165 -5.63 0.97 18.36
CA ASN A 165 -5.15 1.40 19.67
C ASN A 165 -4.86 2.92 19.73
N SER A 166 -4.53 3.44 20.91
CA SER A 166 -4.26 4.87 21.11
C SER A 166 -3.00 5.36 20.37
N THR A 167 -1.96 4.53 20.26
CA THR A 167 -0.74 4.84 19.51
C THR A 167 -1.04 5.02 18.03
N ALA A 168 -1.86 4.15 17.43
CA ALA A 168 -2.32 4.29 16.04
C ALA A 168 -3.02 5.64 15.82
N LYS A 169 -3.95 6.02 16.70
CA LYS A 169 -4.63 7.32 16.64
C LYS A 169 -3.66 8.51 16.76
N ASN A 170 -2.65 8.39 17.60
CA ASN A 170 -1.61 9.42 17.73
C ASN A 170 -0.74 9.52 16.47
N LEU A 171 -0.49 8.42 15.76
CA LEU A 171 0.22 8.43 14.48
C LEU A 171 -0.60 9.14 13.40
N VAL A 172 -1.91 8.91 13.31
CA VAL A 172 -2.77 9.66 12.38
C VAL A 172 -2.76 11.17 12.67
N LYS A 173 -2.80 11.56 13.95
CA LYS A 173 -2.65 12.97 14.34
C LYS A 173 -1.29 13.52 13.93
N ARG A 174 -0.23 12.73 14.08
CA ARG A 174 1.13 13.11 13.69
C ARG A 174 1.24 13.28 12.17
N GLU A 175 0.70 12.36 11.38
CA GLU A 175 0.65 12.48 9.92
C GLU A 175 0.01 13.81 9.50
N ALA A 176 -1.16 14.13 10.05
CA ALA A 176 -1.85 15.38 9.76
C ALA A 176 -1.09 16.62 10.26
N ALA A 177 -0.55 16.59 11.48
CA ALA A 177 0.19 17.70 12.08
C ALA A 177 1.54 17.98 11.40
N GLU A 178 2.17 16.95 10.80
CA GLU A 178 3.40 17.07 10.02
C GLU A 178 3.15 17.42 8.55
N GLY A 179 1.90 17.76 8.17
CA GLY A 179 1.57 18.32 6.86
C GLY A 179 1.25 17.29 5.76
N HIS A 180 1.17 16.01 6.09
CA HIS A 180 0.86 14.95 5.12
C HIS A 180 -0.61 14.98 4.68
N SER A 181 -0.87 14.35 3.51
CA SER A 181 -2.25 14.08 3.09
C SER A 181 -2.77 12.77 3.71
N ILE A 182 -4.03 12.76 4.13
CA ILE A 182 -4.74 11.63 4.72
C ILE A 182 -5.88 11.28 3.76
N ALA A 183 -5.87 10.04 3.29
CA ALA A 183 -6.80 9.49 2.32
C ALA A 183 -7.46 8.22 2.88
N ASN A 184 -8.56 7.80 2.27
CA ASN A 184 -9.38 6.68 2.73
C ASN A 184 -9.01 5.39 1.98
N HIS A 185 -8.78 4.30 2.72
CA HIS A 185 -8.52 2.96 2.18
C HIS A 185 -9.51 1.90 2.66
N THR A 186 -10.77 2.29 2.80
CA THR A 186 -11.86 1.51 3.41
C THR A 186 -11.56 1.11 4.86
N TYR A 187 -12.47 0.37 5.49
CA TYR A 187 -12.42 0.14 6.93
C TYR A 187 -11.72 -1.16 7.27
N SER A 188 -12.12 -2.27 6.65
CA SER A 188 -11.61 -3.60 7.02
C SER A 188 -10.51 -4.10 6.11
N HIS A 189 -10.38 -3.51 4.91
CA HIS A 189 -9.55 -4.03 3.82
C HIS A 189 -9.89 -5.50 3.46
N ASN A 190 -11.13 -5.92 3.67
CA ASN A 190 -11.58 -7.29 3.41
C ASN A 190 -12.16 -7.44 1.99
N TYR A 191 -11.37 -8.00 1.09
CA TYR A 191 -11.79 -8.22 -0.29
C TYR A 191 -13.06 -9.06 -0.45
N ASN A 192 -13.33 -10.03 0.43
CA ASN A 192 -14.54 -10.85 0.33
C ASN A 192 -15.80 -10.07 0.71
N TYR A 193 -15.65 -9.03 1.53
CA TYR A 193 -16.75 -8.14 1.91
C TYR A 193 -16.99 -7.05 0.87
N LEU A 194 -15.91 -6.43 0.39
CA LEU A 194 -15.95 -5.37 -0.62
C LEU A 194 -16.33 -5.90 -2.00
N TYR A 195 -15.80 -7.09 -2.35
CA TYR A 195 -15.91 -7.70 -3.67
C TYR A 195 -16.40 -9.17 -3.60
N PRO A 196 -17.59 -9.44 -3.03
CA PRO A 196 -18.10 -10.79 -2.91
C PRO A 196 -18.16 -11.47 -4.28
N ASN A 197 -17.59 -12.67 -4.38
CA ASN A 197 -17.45 -13.40 -5.65
C ASN A 197 -16.74 -12.59 -6.75
N LYS A 198 -15.77 -11.74 -6.37
CA LYS A 198 -15.00 -10.85 -7.24
C LYS A 198 -15.84 -9.78 -7.97
N LYS A 199 -17.01 -9.45 -7.44
CA LYS A 199 -17.91 -8.40 -7.95
C LYS A 199 -18.07 -7.29 -6.94
N VAL A 200 -18.11 -6.04 -7.41
CA VAL A 200 -18.22 -4.87 -6.54
C VAL A 200 -19.56 -4.89 -5.80
N SER A 201 -19.50 -4.86 -4.47
CA SER A 201 -20.68 -4.61 -3.64
C SER A 201 -20.72 -3.14 -3.24
N LEU A 202 -21.47 -2.33 -4.01
CA LEU A 202 -21.59 -0.87 -3.80
C LEU A 202 -21.94 -0.50 -2.36
N ASN A 203 -22.94 -1.18 -1.78
CA ASN A 203 -23.38 -0.89 -0.41
C ASN A 203 -22.30 -1.21 0.63
N ASN A 204 -21.62 -2.35 0.49
CA ASN A 204 -20.55 -2.73 1.41
C ASN A 204 -19.37 -1.77 1.28
N PHE A 205 -19.00 -1.43 0.05
CA PHE A 205 -17.90 -0.51 -0.24
C PHE A 205 -18.16 0.87 0.37
N MET A 206 -19.30 1.48 0.06
CA MET A 206 -19.65 2.80 0.59
C MET A 206 -19.82 2.79 2.12
N SER A 207 -20.36 1.71 2.69
CA SER A 207 -20.42 1.53 4.15
C SER A 207 -19.03 1.55 4.78
N GLU A 208 -18.04 0.90 4.17
CA GLU A 208 -16.67 0.95 4.67
C GLU A 208 -16.00 2.32 4.52
N VAL A 209 -16.22 2.99 3.38
CA VAL A 209 -15.71 4.36 3.17
C VAL A 209 -16.24 5.28 4.27
N GLU A 210 -17.54 5.28 4.53
CA GLU A 210 -18.13 6.15 5.56
C GLU A 210 -17.70 5.76 6.97
N LYS A 211 -17.54 4.46 7.24
CA LYS A 211 -17.04 4.02 8.54
C LYS A 211 -15.61 4.50 8.79
N THR A 212 -14.74 4.47 7.77
CA THR A 212 -13.39 5.04 7.85
C THR A 212 -13.41 6.55 8.01
N ASN A 213 -14.30 7.26 7.30
CA ASN A 213 -14.50 8.71 7.48
C ASN A 213 -14.87 9.04 8.94
N GLN A 214 -15.72 8.23 9.57
CA GLN A 214 -16.06 8.40 10.98
C GLN A 214 -14.87 8.17 11.90
N SER A 215 -14.04 7.14 11.64
CA SER A 215 -12.81 6.90 12.39
C SER A 215 -11.83 8.07 12.28
N LEU A 216 -11.65 8.62 11.08
CA LEU A 216 -10.82 9.80 10.83
C LEU A 216 -11.35 11.03 11.58
N LYS A 217 -12.65 11.33 11.50
CA LYS A 217 -13.27 12.46 12.22
C LYS A 217 -13.13 12.35 13.74
N ARG A 218 -13.26 11.14 14.30
CA ARG A 218 -13.03 10.92 15.75
C ARG A 218 -11.61 11.26 16.18
N VAL A 219 -10.63 11.13 15.28
CA VAL A 219 -9.20 11.36 15.59
C VAL A 219 -8.76 12.78 15.27
N LEU A 220 -9.20 13.32 14.14
CA LEU A 220 -8.73 14.59 13.56
C LEU A 220 -9.71 15.76 13.75
N GLY A 221 -10.94 15.50 14.20
CA GLY A 221 -11.98 16.50 14.40
C GLY A 221 -13.14 16.35 13.40
N ASN A 222 -14.31 16.87 13.76
CA ASN A 222 -15.54 16.69 12.97
C ASN A 222 -15.49 17.36 11.59
N ASP A 223 -14.68 18.41 11.46
CA ASP A 223 -14.49 19.16 10.22
C ASP A 223 -13.49 18.51 9.26
N PHE A 224 -12.80 17.44 9.70
CA PHE A 224 -11.93 16.68 8.82
C PHE A 224 -12.76 16.05 7.68
N SER A 225 -12.29 16.23 6.45
CA SER A 225 -12.80 15.56 5.26
C SER A 225 -11.65 15.26 4.31
N THR A 226 -11.76 14.17 3.55
CA THR A 226 -10.88 13.84 2.44
C THR A 226 -11.72 13.44 1.24
N ARG A 227 -11.29 13.84 0.05
CA ARG A 227 -11.92 13.45 -1.23
C ARG A 227 -11.17 12.28 -1.88
N VAL A 228 -10.03 11.90 -1.33
CA VAL A 228 -9.09 10.94 -1.93
C VAL A 228 -9.36 9.54 -1.39
N ILE A 229 -9.63 8.60 -2.29
CA ILE A 229 -9.87 7.20 -1.96
C ILE A 229 -8.95 6.34 -2.83
N ARG A 230 -8.40 5.26 -2.25
CA ARG A 230 -7.81 4.17 -3.04
C ARG A 230 -8.54 2.89 -2.72
N LEU A 231 -8.86 2.12 -3.74
CA LEU A 231 -9.57 0.86 -3.58
C LEU A 231 -8.60 -0.23 -3.07
N PRO A 232 -8.97 -1.02 -2.05
CA PRO A 232 -8.22 -2.21 -1.65
C PRO A 232 -7.98 -3.14 -2.84
N GLY A 233 -6.70 -3.41 -3.14
CA GLY A 233 -6.25 -4.19 -4.29
C GLY A 233 -6.19 -3.44 -5.63
N GLY A 234 -6.52 -2.14 -5.65
CA GLY A 234 -6.53 -1.27 -6.81
C GLY A 234 -7.74 -1.47 -7.72
N ARG A 235 -8.22 -0.39 -8.33
CA ARG A 235 -9.39 -0.38 -9.22
C ARG A 235 -9.21 -1.37 -10.37
N MET A 236 -8.02 -1.44 -10.94
CA MET A 236 -7.70 -2.31 -12.08
C MET A 236 -7.89 -3.81 -11.83
N THR A 237 -7.62 -4.28 -10.61
CA THR A 237 -7.76 -5.70 -10.26
C THR A 237 -9.20 -6.17 -10.39
N TRP A 238 -10.15 -5.32 -10.00
CA TRP A 238 -11.57 -5.67 -9.93
C TRP A 238 -12.31 -5.36 -11.23
N ASN A 239 -11.89 -4.34 -11.97
CA ASN A 239 -12.49 -3.94 -13.24
C ASN A 239 -12.49 -5.07 -14.29
N VAL A 240 -11.47 -5.95 -14.28
CA VAL A 240 -11.42 -7.12 -15.19
C VAL A 240 -12.55 -8.11 -14.94
N ASN A 241 -13.03 -8.24 -13.70
CA ASN A 241 -14.05 -9.21 -13.32
C ASN A 241 -15.47 -8.61 -13.31
N ASP A 242 -15.60 -7.30 -13.09
CA ASP A 242 -16.89 -6.63 -12.93
C ASP A 242 -16.84 -5.17 -13.37
N SER A 243 -16.67 -4.92 -14.67
CA SER A 243 -16.61 -3.57 -15.23
C SER A 243 -17.87 -2.74 -14.98
N ASP A 244 -19.05 -3.37 -14.99
CA ASP A 244 -20.32 -2.70 -14.73
C ASP A 244 -20.46 -2.29 -13.27
N GLY A 245 -20.07 -3.16 -12.34
CA GLY A 245 -20.00 -2.83 -10.92
C GLY A 245 -18.99 -1.73 -10.64
N MET A 246 -17.83 -1.77 -11.29
CA MET A 246 -16.81 -0.72 -11.16
C MET A 246 -17.31 0.61 -11.70
N SER A 247 -17.94 0.65 -12.88
CA SER A 247 -18.51 1.88 -13.44
C SER A 247 -19.58 2.50 -12.53
N LYS A 248 -20.40 1.68 -11.88
CA LYS A 248 -21.36 2.16 -10.88
C LYS A 248 -20.68 2.71 -9.64
N LEU A 249 -19.57 2.10 -9.21
CA LEU A 249 -18.79 2.58 -8.07
C LEU A 249 -18.13 3.91 -8.40
N ASP A 250 -17.43 4.00 -9.53
CA ASP A 250 -16.84 5.23 -10.05
C ASP A 250 -17.88 6.37 -10.05
N LYS A 251 -19.07 6.11 -10.63
CA LYS A 251 -20.17 7.09 -10.62
C LYS A 251 -20.61 7.48 -9.20
N THR A 252 -20.74 6.50 -8.30
CA THR A 252 -21.20 6.75 -6.91
C THR A 252 -20.18 7.58 -6.12
N LEU A 253 -18.88 7.35 -6.36
CA LEU A 253 -17.79 8.15 -5.79
C LEU A 253 -17.84 9.57 -6.33
N HIS A 254 -17.91 9.76 -7.65
CA HIS A 254 -17.98 11.09 -8.28
C HIS A 254 -19.22 11.89 -7.90
N ASP A 255 -20.39 11.25 -7.77
CA ASP A 255 -21.63 11.90 -7.29
C ASP A 255 -21.46 12.46 -5.85
N LYS A 256 -20.47 11.97 -5.10
CA LYS A 256 -20.12 12.38 -3.73
C LYS A 256 -18.83 13.20 -3.65
N ASP A 257 -18.26 13.58 -4.80
CA ASP A 257 -16.98 14.29 -4.89
C ASP A 257 -15.80 13.51 -4.29
N TYR A 258 -15.88 12.17 -4.33
CA TYR A 258 -14.76 11.28 -4.07
C TYR A 258 -14.06 10.92 -5.37
N HIS A 259 -12.73 10.88 -5.33
CA HIS A 259 -11.87 10.58 -6.44
C HIS A 259 -10.99 9.38 -6.13
N GLU A 260 -10.96 8.44 -7.06
CA GLU A 260 -10.19 7.22 -6.95
C GLU A 260 -8.78 7.44 -7.48
N ILE A 261 -7.78 7.08 -6.68
CA ILE A 261 -6.37 7.17 -7.06
C ILE A 261 -5.73 5.79 -6.96
N ASP A 262 -5.55 5.14 -8.11
CA ASP A 262 -4.68 3.97 -8.27
C ASP A 262 -3.19 4.41 -8.23
N TRP A 263 -2.29 3.67 -8.87
CA TRP A 263 -0.87 4.02 -9.00
C TRP A 263 -0.34 3.67 -10.39
N ASN A 264 0.69 4.40 -10.84
CA ASN A 264 1.41 4.10 -12.07
C ASN A 264 2.87 3.68 -11.82
N SER A 265 3.36 3.80 -10.59
CA SER A 265 4.68 3.36 -10.17
C SER A 265 4.57 2.64 -8.82
N LEU A 266 5.49 1.72 -8.51
CA LEU A 266 5.38 0.91 -7.29
C LEU A 266 6.71 0.28 -6.87
N SER A 267 6.85 0.05 -5.56
CA SER A 267 8.01 -0.65 -4.98
C SER A 267 7.93 -2.18 -5.09
N LYS A 268 6.73 -2.71 -5.34
CA LYS A 268 6.41 -4.15 -5.24
C LYS A 268 6.73 -4.75 -3.88
N ASP A 269 6.59 -3.98 -2.80
CA ASP A 269 6.69 -4.46 -1.42
C ASP A 269 5.52 -5.38 -0.99
N ALA A 270 4.46 -5.46 -1.80
CA ALA A 270 3.33 -6.38 -1.64
C ALA A 270 3.22 -7.45 -2.75
N GLU A 271 4.17 -7.52 -3.69
CA GLU A 271 4.10 -8.45 -4.83
C GLU A 271 5.26 -9.45 -4.88
N GLY A 272 4.95 -10.71 -5.19
CA GLY A 272 5.95 -11.74 -5.43
C GLY A 272 6.75 -12.12 -4.17
N GLN A 273 8.01 -12.52 -4.36
CA GLN A 273 8.89 -12.88 -3.26
C GLN A 273 9.26 -11.65 -2.42
N ARG A 274 9.50 -11.86 -1.11
CA ARG A 274 9.95 -10.82 -0.18
C ARG A 274 11.24 -10.19 -0.71
N LYS A 275 11.25 -8.85 -0.79
CA LYS A 275 12.39 -8.04 -1.26
C LYS A 275 13.04 -7.32 -0.10
N ASN A 276 14.34 -7.10 -0.18
CA ASN A 276 15.05 -6.18 0.70
C ASN A 276 14.96 -4.73 0.19
N ALA A 277 15.41 -3.78 1.01
CA ALA A 277 15.35 -2.35 0.70
C ALA A 277 15.95 -1.98 -0.67
N GLU A 278 17.12 -2.56 -1.01
CA GLU A 278 17.77 -2.29 -2.30
C GLU A 278 16.91 -2.78 -3.47
N GLN A 279 16.35 -3.98 -3.38
CA GLN A 279 15.48 -4.53 -4.41
C GLN A 279 14.20 -3.70 -4.57
N LEU A 280 13.60 -3.22 -3.48
CA LEU A 280 12.43 -2.34 -3.51
C LEU A 280 12.75 -1.02 -4.23
N LYS A 281 13.88 -0.39 -3.88
CA LYS A 281 14.37 0.82 -4.57
C LYS A 281 14.53 0.58 -6.06
N GLN A 282 15.12 -0.54 -6.47
CA GLN A 282 15.30 -0.85 -7.90
C GLN A 282 13.96 -1.04 -8.64
N GLU A 283 12.93 -1.59 -7.99
CA GLU A 283 11.59 -1.67 -8.60
C GLU A 283 10.94 -0.28 -8.73
N VAL A 284 11.15 0.63 -7.78
CA VAL A 284 10.72 2.03 -7.91
C VAL A 284 11.44 2.70 -9.09
N ILE A 285 12.78 2.63 -9.15
CA ILE A 285 13.58 3.21 -10.25
C ILE A 285 13.09 2.74 -11.62
N LYS A 286 12.85 1.43 -11.77
CA LYS A 286 12.32 0.87 -13.02
C LYS A 286 10.92 1.40 -13.34
N SER A 287 10.05 1.52 -12.34
CA SER A 287 8.64 1.87 -12.56
C SER A 287 8.39 3.37 -12.78
N VAL A 288 9.32 4.24 -12.36
CA VAL A 288 9.25 5.71 -12.58
C VAL A 288 9.94 6.16 -13.87
N ALA A 289 10.69 5.29 -14.53
CA ALA A 289 11.48 5.65 -15.71
C ALA A 289 10.61 6.22 -16.84
N GLY A 290 10.98 7.41 -17.32
CA GLY A 290 10.32 8.06 -18.47
C GLY A 290 8.98 8.73 -18.17
N LYS A 291 8.55 8.80 -16.91
CA LYS A 291 7.29 9.44 -16.50
C LYS A 291 7.51 10.86 -15.98
N GLU A 292 6.49 11.69 -16.12
CA GLU A 292 6.48 13.04 -15.57
C GLU A 292 5.76 13.07 -14.23
N LYS A 293 4.58 12.47 -14.12
CA LYS A 293 3.84 12.33 -12.86
C LYS A 293 3.87 10.88 -12.42
N VAL A 294 4.40 10.62 -11.22
CA VAL A 294 4.51 9.27 -10.66
C VAL A 294 3.78 9.17 -9.34
N VAL A 295 2.74 8.36 -9.29
CA VAL A 295 2.07 7.95 -8.05
C VAL A 295 2.67 6.63 -7.64
N ILE A 296 3.47 6.66 -6.58
CA ILE A 296 4.31 5.53 -6.16
C ILE A 296 3.59 4.79 -5.02
N LEU A 297 3.14 3.57 -5.30
CA LEU A 297 2.58 2.67 -4.29
C LEU A 297 3.67 2.05 -3.42
N MET A 298 3.51 2.22 -2.12
CA MET A 298 4.26 1.60 -1.02
C MET A 298 3.28 1.31 0.13
N HIS A 299 3.73 0.59 1.15
CA HIS A 299 2.91 0.28 2.32
C HIS A 299 3.64 0.64 3.62
N ASP A 300 2.93 1.23 4.58
CA ASP A 300 3.45 1.56 5.91
C ASP A 300 2.88 0.66 7.02
N THR A 301 2.28 -0.47 6.65
CA THR A 301 1.73 -1.46 7.60
C THR A 301 2.79 -2.41 8.20
N TYR A 302 2.37 -3.31 9.08
CA TYR A 302 3.25 -4.29 9.73
C TYR A 302 4.00 -5.18 8.72
N GLY A 303 5.29 -5.43 8.98
CA GLY A 303 6.13 -6.28 8.13
C GLY A 303 6.75 -5.56 6.92
N LYS A 304 6.53 -4.25 6.79
CA LYS A 304 7.06 -3.37 5.71
C LYS A 304 8.29 -2.57 6.14
N GLU A 305 9.09 -3.08 7.08
CA GLU A 305 10.31 -2.39 7.55
C GLU A 305 11.32 -2.15 6.42
N GLU A 306 11.38 -3.04 5.42
CA GLU A 306 12.25 -2.85 4.25
C GLU A 306 11.80 -1.67 3.37
N THR A 307 10.50 -1.35 3.33
CA THR A 307 9.97 -0.16 2.65
C THR A 307 10.50 1.11 3.34
N ALA A 308 10.41 1.18 4.68
CA ALA A 308 10.98 2.30 5.44
C ALA A 308 12.50 2.43 5.23
N LYS A 309 13.24 1.31 5.17
CA LYS A 309 14.68 1.32 4.90
C LYS A 309 15.03 1.78 3.48
N ALA A 310 14.19 1.49 2.48
CA ALA A 310 14.42 1.90 1.09
C ALA A 310 14.11 3.39 0.84
N LEU A 311 13.23 3.97 1.66
CA LEU A 311 12.66 5.30 1.44
C LEU A 311 13.70 6.43 1.27
N PRO A 312 14.78 6.53 2.09
CA PRO A 312 15.77 7.59 1.92
C PRO A 312 16.45 7.55 0.54
N ASP A 313 16.83 6.36 0.07
CA ASP A 313 17.49 6.21 -1.23
C ASP A 313 16.51 6.42 -2.41
N ILE A 314 15.23 6.05 -2.24
CA ILE A 314 14.18 6.36 -3.21
C ILE A 314 14.01 7.87 -3.34
N ILE A 315 13.90 8.59 -2.22
CA ILE A 315 13.77 10.05 -2.18
C ILE A 315 14.98 10.71 -2.85
N LYS A 316 16.18 10.28 -2.48
CA LYS A 316 17.43 10.77 -3.08
C LYS A 316 17.43 10.61 -4.60
N TYR A 317 17.10 9.42 -5.10
CA TYR A 317 17.02 9.17 -6.53
C TYR A 317 16.01 10.09 -7.23
N LEU A 318 14.81 10.24 -6.68
CA LEU A 318 13.77 11.11 -7.24
C LEU A 318 14.23 12.58 -7.30
N LYS A 319 14.86 13.09 -6.24
CA LYS A 319 15.49 14.42 -6.21
C LYS A 319 16.54 14.57 -7.32
N GLU A 320 17.43 13.59 -7.47
CA GLU A 320 18.47 13.57 -8.53
C GLU A 320 17.88 13.54 -9.94
N GLN A 321 16.69 12.94 -10.12
CA GLN A 321 15.97 12.92 -11.40
C GLN A 321 15.13 14.18 -11.67
N GLY A 322 15.13 15.14 -10.73
CA GLY A 322 14.44 16.42 -10.83
C GLY A 322 12.94 16.36 -10.51
N TYR A 323 12.49 15.36 -9.74
CA TYR A 323 11.11 15.32 -9.27
C TYR A 323 10.88 16.29 -8.11
N GLU A 324 9.82 17.07 -8.22
CA GLU A 324 9.18 17.76 -7.08
C GLU A 324 8.29 16.78 -6.32
N PHE A 325 8.08 16.99 -5.03
CA PHE A 325 7.20 16.16 -4.22
C PHE A 325 5.91 16.89 -3.93
N LYS A 326 4.79 16.20 -4.12
CA LYS A 326 3.46 16.73 -3.82
C LYS A 326 2.62 15.70 -3.07
N ILE A 327 1.61 16.20 -2.37
CA ILE A 327 0.54 15.41 -1.76
C ILE A 327 -0.75 15.56 -2.56
N ILE A 328 -1.70 14.64 -2.36
CA ILE A 328 -2.95 14.56 -3.13
C ILE A 328 -4.11 14.94 -2.21
N ARG A 329 -4.96 15.91 -2.58
CA ARG A 329 -6.11 16.32 -1.75
C ARG A 329 -7.39 16.56 -2.55
#